data_AF-J6IWK8-F1
#
_entry.id   AF-J6IWK8-F1
#
_cell.length_a   1.000
_cell.length_b   1.000
_cell.length_c   1.000
_cell.angle_alpha   90.00
_cell.angle_beta   90.00
_cell.angle_gamma   90.00
#
_symmetry.space_group_name_H-M   'P 1'
#
loop_
_entity.id
_entity.type
_entity.pdbx_description
1 polymer ?
#
loop_
_entity_poly.entity_id
_entity_poly.type
_entity_poly.pdbx_seq_one_letter_code
_entity_poly.pdbx_strand_id
1 'polypeptide(L)'
;MRRQEKHDHERGAIMNPVAGAVRKLLSTVIHVTENALLLGIAGLTLIAVGQELHTLVLGGRVGLQDLLLMFIYVEVLAMVGVYYDSKKIPITLPLFIAITALARLVILQGKDLPPINLIYESGAILILAIACAVIGYATPKEGRED
;
A
#
# COMPACT_ATOMS: atom_id res chain seq x y z
N MET A 1 38.46 -14.70 -45.85
CA MET A 1 37.31 -14.82 -44.91
C MET A 1 37.64 -15.66 -43.66
N ARG A 2 38.80 -15.49 -42.98
CA ARG A 2 39.09 -16.17 -41.68
C ARG A 2 40.08 -15.39 -40.79
N ARG A 3 40.01 -14.06 -40.77
CA ARG A 3 40.87 -13.23 -39.89
C ARG A 3 40.12 -12.13 -39.11
N GLN A 4 38.80 -12.03 -39.25
CA GLN A 4 38.01 -10.98 -38.60
C GLN A 4 37.00 -11.49 -37.56
N GLU A 5 36.80 -12.80 -37.45
CA GLU A 5 35.80 -13.36 -36.51
C GLU A 5 36.35 -13.63 -35.09
N LYS A 6 37.66 -13.48 -34.89
CA LYS A 6 38.31 -13.86 -33.62
C LYS A 6 38.55 -12.71 -32.64
N HIS A 7 38.19 -11.47 -32.99
CA HIS A 7 38.51 -10.30 -32.18
C HIS A 7 37.32 -9.66 -31.44
N ASP A 8 36.09 -10.11 -31.68
CA ASP A 8 34.88 -9.52 -31.05
C ASP A 8 34.28 -10.36 -29.91
N HIS A 9 34.80 -11.56 -29.62
CA HIS A 9 34.24 -12.44 -28.58
C HIS A 9 34.87 -12.34 -27.18
N GLU A 10 35.90 -11.51 -26.98
CA GLU A 10 36.65 -11.45 -25.71
C GLU A 10 36.43 -10.17 -24.87
N ARG A 11 35.45 -9.32 -25.19
CA ARG A 11 35.12 -8.10 -24.41
C ARG A 11 33.94 -8.26 -23.44
N GLY A 12 33.56 -9.49 -23.10
CA GLY A 12 32.33 -9.80 -22.37
C GLY A 12 32.46 -10.25 -20.91
N ALA A 13 33.64 -10.20 -20.27
CA ALA A 13 33.79 -10.74 -18.92
C ALA A 13 34.91 -10.09 -18.10
N ILE A 14 34.73 -8.84 -17.66
CA ILE A 14 35.25 -8.44 -16.35
C ILE A 14 34.06 -8.28 -15.42
N MET A 15 33.54 -9.41 -14.96
CA MET A 15 32.65 -9.43 -13.81
C MET A 15 33.48 -9.03 -12.59
N ASN A 16 33.46 -7.73 -12.26
CA ASN A 16 34.15 -7.23 -11.08
C ASN A 16 33.54 -7.91 -9.84
N PRO A 17 34.28 -8.75 -9.10
CA PRO A 17 33.75 -9.49 -7.95
C PRO A 17 33.23 -8.54 -6.84
N VAL A 18 33.75 -7.31 -6.79
CA VAL A 18 33.29 -6.26 -5.86
C VAL A 18 31.87 -5.79 -6.21
N ALA A 19 31.53 -5.65 -7.49
CA ALA A 19 30.19 -5.21 -7.91
C ALA A 19 29.11 -6.23 -7.54
N GLY A 20 29.42 -7.53 -7.62
CA GLY A 20 28.53 -8.61 -7.19
C GLY A 20 28.30 -8.62 -5.67
N ALA A 21 29.36 -8.43 -4.89
CA ALA A 21 29.27 -8.36 -3.42
C ALA A 21 28.43 -7.15 -2.96
N VAL A 22 28.63 -5.98 -3.57
CA VAL A 22 27.87 -4.75 -3.27
C VAL A 22 26.38 -4.93 -3.59
N ARG A 23 26.02 -5.47 -4.76
CA ARG A 23 24.62 -5.72 -5.12
C ARG A 23 23.93 -6.68 -4.14
N LYS A 24 24.63 -7.74 -3.72
CA LYS A 24 24.11 -8.71 -2.76
C LYS A 24 23.90 -8.11 -1.37
N LEU A 25 24.80 -7.24 -0.93
CA LEU A 25 24.66 -6.51 0.33
C LEU A 25 23.45 -5.55 0.28
N LEU A 26 23.34 -4.75 -0.79
CA LEU A 26 22.25 -3.80 -0.97
C LEU A 26 20.88 -4.48 -0.97
N SER A 27 20.70 -5.56 -1.73
CA SER A 27 19.42 -6.26 -1.75
C SER A 27 19.06 -6.87 -0.39
N THR A 28 20.04 -7.44 0.32
CA THR A 28 19.82 -8.01 1.66
C THR A 28 19.35 -6.94 2.66
N VAL A 29 20.00 -5.77 2.67
CA VAL A 29 19.63 -4.66 3.56
C VAL A 29 18.22 -4.15 3.24
N ILE A 30 17.87 -4.03 1.96
CA ILE A 30 16.52 -3.60 1.54
C ILE A 30 15.46 -4.58 2.04
N HIS A 31 15.64 -5.88 1.83
CA HIS A 31 14.66 -6.89 2.25
C HIS A 31 14.50 -6.99 3.77
N VAL A 32 15.59 -6.86 4.53
CA VAL A 32 15.52 -6.83 6.00
C VAL A 32 14.74 -5.60 6.46
N THR A 33 15.03 -4.44 5.87
CA THR A 33 14.35 -3.17 6.21
C THR A 33 12.87 -3.21 5.86
N GLU A 34 12.52 -3.75 4.70
CA GLU A 34 11.13 -3.94 4.25
C GLU A 34 10.35 -4.79 5.26
N ASN A 35 10.84 -5.97 5.60
CA ASN A 35 10.18 -6.86 6.56
C ASN A 35 10.06 -6.24 7.94
N ALA A 36 11.09 -5.51 8.40
CA ALA A 36 11.06 -4.79 9.67
C ALA A 36 9.99 -3.69 9.68
N LEU A 37 9.87 -2.94 8.59
CA LEU A 37 8.86 -1.88 8.46
C LEU A 37 7.44 -2.46 8.46
N LEU A 38 7.21 -3.57 7.76
CA LEU A 38 5.90 -4.23 7.75
C LEU A 38 5.48 -4.76 9.11
N LEU A 39 6.40 -5.42 9.81
CA LEU A 39 6.19 -5.85 11.19
C LEU A 39 5.92 -4.65 12.09
N GLY A 40 6.63 -3.53 11.87
CA GLY A 40 6.39 -2.27 12.55
C GLY A 40 4.96 -1.74 12.32
N ILE A 41 4.52 -1.62 11.07
CA ILE A 41 3.17 -1.12 10.73
C ILE A 41 2.09 -2.04 11.30
N ALA A 42 2.24 -3.36 11.15
CA ALA A 42 1.31 -4.33 11.71
C ALA A 42 1.23 -4.23 13.24
N GLY A 43 2.40 -4.20 13.91
CA GLY A 43 2.48 -4.09 15.36
C GLY A 43 1.89 -2.78 15.88
N LEU A 44 2.22 -1.64 15.25
CA LEU A 44 1.67 -0.33 15.61
C LEU A 44 0.16 -0.28 15.41
N THR A 45 -0.35 -0.85 14.32
CA THR A 45 -1.80 -0.92 14.07
C THR A 45 -2.52 -1.74 15.15
N LEU A 46 -1.94 -2.87 15.57
CA LEU A 46 -2.50 -3.69 16.66
C LEU A 46 -2.48 -2.95 18.00
N ILE A 47 -1.40 -2.23 18.30
CA ILE A 47 -1.31 -1.40 19.51
C ILE A 47 -2.38 -0.30 19.48
N ALA A 48 -2.53 0.40 18.35
CA ALA A 48 -3.54 1.45 18.17
C ALA A 48 -4.96 0.92 18.36
N VAL A 49 -5.29 -0.23 17.74
CA VAL A 49 -6.58 -0.92 17.94
C VAL A 49 -6.81 -1.23 19.42
N GLY A 50 -5.79 -1.71 20.13
CA GLY A 50 -5.87 -2.00 21.56
C GLY A 50 -6.13 -0.75 22.41
N GLN A 51 -5.46 0.36 22.09
CA GLN A 51 -5.65 1.65 22.77
C GLN A 51 -7.05 2.22 22.55
N GLU A 52 -7.55 2.18 21.31
CA GLU A 52 -8.91 2.59 20.98
C GLU A 52 -9.93 1.69 21.68
N LEU A 53 -9.77 0.37 21.62
CA LEU A 53 -10.69 -0.57 22.28
C LEU A 53 -10.73 -0.35 23.79
N HIS A 54 -9.58 -0.14 24.43
CA HIS A 54 -9.53 0.18 25.86
C HIS A 54 -10.31 1.47 26.18
N THR A 55 -10.17 2.49 25.35
CA THR A 55 -10.89 3.77 25.49
C THR A 55 -12.40 3.59 25.32
N LEU A 56 -12.83 2.77 24.35
CA LEU A 56 -14.24 2.46 24.11
C LEU A 56 -14.87 1.67 25.26
N VAL A 57 -14.14 0.70 25.82
CA VAL A 57 -14.59 -0.10 26.97
C VAL A 57 -14.79 0.78 28.20
N LEU A 58 -13.86 1.72 28.46
CA LEU A 58 -14.00 2.68 29.56
C LEU A 58 -15.13 3.68 29.34
N GLY A 59 -15.35 4.11 28.09
CA GLY A 59 -16.42 5.04 27.72
C GLY A 59 -17.82 4.43 27.73
N GLY A 60 -17.94 3.09 27.66
CA GLY A 60 -19.22 2.37 27.75
C GLY A 60 -20.19 2.59 26.58
N ARG A 61 -19.76 3.27 25.52
CA ARG A 61 -20.56 3.54 24.33
C ARG A 61 -19.70 3.38 23.09
N VAL A 62 -20.17 2.58 22.15
CA VAL A 62 -19.54 2.40 20.83
C VAL A 62 -20.37 3.18 19.81
N GLY A 63 -19.76 4.17 19.17
CA GLY A 63 -20.34 4.95 18.09
C GLY A 63 -19.96 4.41 16.72
N LEU A 64 -20.69 4.85 15.68
CA LEU A 64 -20.37 4.52 14.29
C LEU A 64 -18.96 4.96 13.91
N GLN A 65 -18.49 6.11 14.42
CA GLN A 65 -17.12 6.59 14.18
C GLN A 65 -16.06 5.57 14.57
N ASP A 66 -16.24 4.94 15.72
CA ASP A 66 -15.29 4.01 16.30
C ASP A 66 -15.25 2.71 15.47
N LEU A 67 -16.42 2.23 15.06
CA LEU A 67 -16.56 1.08 14.16
C LEU A 67 -15.89 1.34 12.80
N LEU A 68 -16.07 2.55 12.25
CA LEU A 68 -15.48 2.94 10.96
C LEU A 68 -13.96 3.09 11.05
N LEU A 69 -13.45 3.62 12.17
CA LEU A 69 -12.01 3.68 12.45
C LEU A 69 -11.40 2.27 12.56
N MET A 70 -12.06 1.37 13.28
CA MET A 70 -11.64 -0.04 13.38
C MET A 70 -11.61 -0.74 12.02
N PHE A 71 -12.54 -0.42 11.12
CA PHE A 71 -12.51 -0.94 9.75
C PHE A 71 -11.26 -0.46 9.00
N ILE A 72 -10.87 0.82 9.13
CA ILE A 72 -9.66 1.34 8.50
C ILE A 72 -8.42 0.59 9.00
N TYR A 73 -8.33 0.30 10.31
CA TYR A 73 -7.23 -0.51 10.85
C TYR A 73 -7.18 -1.92 10.28
N VAL A 74 -8.32 -2.59 10.16
CA VAL A 74 -8.40 -3.92 9.54
C VAL A 74 -7.99 -3.87 8.06
N GLU A 75 -8.42 -2.83 7.33
CA GLU A 75 -8.08 -2.62 5.91
C GLU A 75 -6.56 -2.45 5.72
N VAL A 76 -5.92 -1.67 6.60
CA VAL A 76 -4.46 -1.50 6.64
C VAL A 76 -3.75 -2.81 6.98
N LEU A 77 -4.24 -3.58 7.97
CA LEU A 77 -3.67 -4.90 8.29
C LEU A 77 -3.78 -5.87 7.11
N ALA A 78 -4.91 -5.86 6.39
CA ALA A 78 -5.09 -6.68 5.20
C ALA A 78 -4.07 -6.31 4.10
N MET A 79 -3.82 -5.03 3.88
CA MET A 79 -2.80 -4.55 2.94
C MET A 79 -1.39 -5.00 3.34
N VAL A 80 -1.04 -4.90 4.64
CA VAL A 80 0.24 -5.41 5.14
C VAL A 80 0.35 -6.92 4.93
N GLY A 81 -0.74 -7.67 5.16
CA GLY A 81 -0.79 -9.11 4.88
C GLY A 81 -0.58 -9.45 3.40
N VAL A 82 -1.27 -8.76 2.49
CA VAL A 82 -1.10 -8.93 1.04
C VAL A 82 0.33 -8.61 0.61
N TYR A 83 0.92 -7.53 1.15
CA TYR A 83 2.30 -7.19 0.84
C TYR A 83 3.30 -8.19 1.39
N TYR A 84 3.05 -8.72 2.58
CA TYR A 84 3.92 -9.72 3.19
C TYR A 84 4.06 -10.96 2.28
N ASP A 85 2.96 -11.40 1.68
CA ASP A 85 2.88 -12.55 0.78
C ASP A 85 3.44 -12.25 -0.62
N SER A 86 3.01 -11.14 -1.24
CA SER A 86 3.31 -10.84 -2.65
C SER A 86 4.54 -9.94 -2.88
N LYS A 87 5.17 -9.38 -1.83
CA LYS A 87 6.28 -8.39 -1.88
C LYS A 87 6.04 -7.18 -2.79
N LYS A 88 4.78 -6.92 -3.13
CA LYS A 88 4.35 -5.83 -4.00
C LYS A 88 3.11 -5.22 -3.38
N ILE A 89 3.15 -3.91 -3.09
CA ILE A 89 1.96 -3.18 -2.67
C ILE A 89 1.27 -2.78 -3.97
N PRO A 90 0.08 -3.33 -4.28
CA PRO A 90 -0.72 -2.80 -5.37
C PRO A 90 -1.11 -1.37 -5.00
N ILE A 91 -0.75 -0.39 -5.82
CA ILE A 91 -1.06 1.04 -5.59
C ILE A 91 -2.59 1.27 -5.44
N THR A 92 -3.40 0.36 -6.00
CA THR A 92 -4.85 0.38 -5.92
C THR A 92 -5.38 0.17 -4.49
N LEU A 93 -4.69 -0.61 -3.64
CA LEU A 93 -5.17 -0.89 -2.27
C LEU A 93 -5.19 0.38 -1.39
N PRO A 94 -4.10 1.17 -1.27
CA PRO A 94 -4.13 2.47 -0.60
C PRO A 94 -5.17 3.45 -1.13
N LEU A 95 -5.38 3.47 -2.45
CA LEU A 95 -6.38 4.34 -3.08
C LEU A 95 -7.80 3.98 -2.65
N PHE A 96 -8.13 2.68 -2.58
CA PHE A 96 -9.41 2.25 -2.04
C PHE A 96 -9.58 2.61 -0.57
N ILE A 97 -8.53 2.46 0.25
CA ILE A 97 -8.57 2.88 1.67
C ILE A 97 -8.88 4.37 1.80
N ALA A 98 -8.30 5.23 0.96
CA ALA A 98 -8.59 6.66 0.97
C ALA A 98 -10.05 6.96 0.58
N ILE A 99 -10.56 6.30 -0.46
CA ILE A 99 -11.96 6.45 -0.91
C ILE A 99 -12.93 5.99 0.19
N THR A 100 -12.71 4.81 0.76
CA THR A 100 -13.58 4.24 1.80
C THR A 100 -13.52 5.08 3.08
N ALA A 101 -12.33 5.54 3.49
CA ALA A 101 -12.17 6.42 4.65
C ALA A 101 -12.88 7.76 4.46
N LEU A 102 -12.74 8.40 3.30
CA LEU A 102 -13.45 9.64 3.00
C LEU A 102 -14.95 9.42 2.95
N ALA A 103 -15.45 8.41 2.23
CA ALA A 103 -16.88 8.10 2.17
C ALA A 103 -17.49 7.88 3.57
N ARG A 104 -16.76 7.18 4.43
CA ARG A 104 -17.13 6.96 5.84
C ARG A 104 -17.19 8.25 6.64
N LEU A 105 -16.22 9.15 6.44
CA LEU A 105 -16.19 10.46 7.08
C LEU A 105 -17.42 11.28 6.67
N VAL A 106 -17.74 11.31 5.37
CA VAL A 106 -18.91 12.01 4.83
C VAL A 106 -20.21 11.49 5.42
N ILE A 107 -20.41 10.17 5.52
CA ILE A 107 -21.64 9.61 6.09
C ILE A 107 -21.80 9.96 7.57
N LEU A 108 -20.68 9.97 8.30
CA LEU A 108 -20.69 10.22 9.73
C LEU A 108 -20.88 11.71 10.06
N GLN A 109 -20.19 12.61 9.35
CA GLN A 109 -20.15 14.06 9.63
C GLN A 109 -21.05 14.88 8.70
N GLY A 110 -21.51 14.33 7.59
CA GLY A 110 -22.24 15.05 6.54
C GLY A 110 -23.60 15.62 6.95
N LYS A 111 -24.14 15.21 8.10
CA LYS A 111 -25.38 15.75 8.67
C LYS A 111 -25.19 17.08 9.40
N ASP A 112 -23.98 17.35 9.88
CA ASP A 112 -23.63 18.56 10.63
C ASP A 112 -22.90 19.60 9.75
N LEU A 113 -22.62 19.25 8.49
CA LEU A 113 -21.90 20.09 7.54
C LEU A 113 -22.87 20.86 6.63
N PRO A 114 -22.53 22.11 6.24
CA PRO A 114 -23.28 22.84 5.22
C PRO A 114 -23.43 22.00 3.94
N PRO A 115 -24.61 22.01 3.27
CA PRO A 115 -24.85 21.20 2.07
C PRO A 115 -23.82 21.40 0.96
N ILE A 116 -23.22 22.59 0.88
CA ILE A 116 -22.16 22.90 -0.09
C ILE A 116 -20.87 22.12 0.17
N ASN A 117 -20.50 21.89 1.43
CA ASN A 117 -19.33 21.09 1.80
C ASN A 117 -19.53 19.63 1.41
N LEU A 118 -20.76 19.13 1.54
CA LEU A 118 -21.10 17.77 1.14
C LEU A 118 -20.85 17.53 -0.36
N ILE A 119 -21.09 18.55 -1.20
CA ILE A 119 -20.78 18.50 -2.64
C ILE A 119 -19.26 18.48 -2.87
N TYR A 120 -18.47 19.28 -2.14
CA TYR A 120 -17.01 19.27 -2.25
C TYR A 120 -16.40 17.93 -1.82
N GLU A 121 -16.87 17.36 -0.70
CA GLU A 121 -16.38 16.07 -0.21
C GLU A 121 -16.77 14.92 -1.14
N SER A 122 -18.01 14.90 -1.62
CA SER A 122 -18.46 13.91 -2.61
C SER A 122 -17.71 14.07 -3.94
N GLY A 123 -17.39 15.30 -4.33
CA GLY A 123 -16.56 15.62 -5.50
C GLY A 123 -15.13 15.11 -5.34
N ALA A 124 -14.52 15.24 -4.16
CA ALA A 124 -13.19 14.69 -3.88
C ALA A 124 -13.19 13.16 -3.99
N ILE A 125 -14.22 12.49 -3.44
CA ILE A 125 -14.39 11.03 -3.58
C ILE A 125 -14.52 10.65 -5.06
N LEU A 126 -15.30 11.38 -5.84
CA LEU A 126 -15.47 11.13 -7.27
C LEU A 126 -14.14 11.26 -8.02
N ILE A 127 -13.34 12.29 -7.73
CA ILE A 127 -12.02 12.48 -8.35
C ILE A 127 -11.08 11.33 -8.00
N LEU A 128 -11.04 10.90 -6.74
CA LEU A 128 -10.23 9.76 -6.32
C LEU A 128 -10.69 8.45 -6.96
N ALA A 129 -12.01 8.25 -7.09
CA ALA A 129 -12.58 7.08 -7.75
C ALA A 129 -12.21 7.06 -9.24
N ILE A 130 -12.25 8.21 -9.93
CA ILE A 130 -11.80 8.32 -11.33
C ILE A 130 -10.31 8.04 -11.43
N ALA A 131 -9.48 8.61 -10.55
CA ALA A 131 -8.05 8.34 -10.53
C ALA A 131 -7.75 6.84 -10.34
N CYS A 132 -8.47 6.20 -9.42
CA CYS A 132 -8.37 4.76 -9.19
C CYS A 132 -8.80 3.95 -10.43
N ALA A 133 -9.89 4.35 -11.10
CA ALA A 133 -10.35 3.71 -12.33
C ALA A 133 -9.30 3.84 -13.44
N VAL A 134 -8.75 5.03 -13.66
CA VAL A 134 -7.70 5.29 -14.65
C VAL A 134 -6.47 4.42 -14.39
N ILE A 135 -5.96 4.38 -13.15
CA ILE A 135 -4.80 3.56 -12.78
C ILE A 135 -5.11 2.06 -12.96
N GLY A 136 -6.32 1.65 -12.57
CA GLY A 136 -6.79 0.26 -12.73
C GLY A 136 -6.85 -0.18 -14.19
N TYR A 137 -7.31 0.67 -15.10
CA TYR A 137 -7.34 0.38 -16.53
C TYR A 137 -5.96 0.51 -17.20
N ALA A 138 -5.11 1.42 -16.72
CA ALA A 138 -3.76 1.66 -17.23
C ALA A 138 -2.73 0.60 -16.83
N THR A 139 -3.10 -0.32 -15.91
CA THR A 139 -2.26 -1.46 -15.54
C THR A 139 -2.86 -2.73 -16.16
N PRO A 140 -2.48 -3.11 -17.41
CA PRO A 140 -2.91 -4.37 -17.99
C PRO A 140 -2.57 -5.53 -17.05
N LYS A 141 -3.49 -6.47 -16.90
CA LYS A 141 -3.28 -7.70 -16.12
C LYS A 141 -2.09 -8.47 -16.67
N GLU A 142 -0.94 -8.34 -16.03
CA GLU A 142 0.19 -9.24 -16.23
C GLU A 142 -0.23 -10.64 -15.76
N GLY A 143 -0.37 -11.56 -16.73
CA GLY A 143 -0.34 -13.02 -16.55
C GLY A 143 -1.29 -13.64 -15.54
N ARG A 144 -2.52 -13.95 -15.96
CA ARG A 144 -3.34 -14.99 -15.33
C ARG A 144 -3.10 -16.27 -16.12
N GLU A 145 -2.09 -17.04 -15.71
CA GLU A 145 -1.98 -18.46 -16.08
C GLU A 145 -3.12 -19.19 -15.35
N ASP A 146 -3.96 -19.83 -16.15
CA ASP A 146 -5.09 -20.69 -15.84
C ASP A 146 -4.69 -22.05 -15.25
#